data_AF-A0A673A8C5-F1
#
_entry.id   AF-A0A673A8C5-F1
#
_cell.length_a   1.000
_cell.length_b   1.000
_cell.length_c   1.000
_cell.angle_alpha   90.00
_cell.angle_beta   90.00
_cell.angle_gamma   90.00
#
_symmetry.space_group_name_H-M   'P 1'
#
loop_
_entity.id
_entity.type
_entity.pdbx_description
1 polymer ?
#
loop_
_entity_poly.entity_id
_entity_poly.type
_entity_poly.pdbx_seq_one_letter_code
_entity_poly.pdbx_strand_id
1 'polypeptide(L)'
;MDVKVSQDERIEPRSSPGRSDLSGLYHLGRTLGRGHFAVVKLARHVNTGQLVAVKMIDKTKLDVMATSHLLQEVRCMRLVQHPNVVRLYEVIDTPTTLYLVMEGKDLCTPTPNFCSF
;
A
#
# COMPACT_ATOMS: atom_id res chain seq x y z
N MET A 1 -47.54 5.85 -7.87
CA MET A 1 -47.74 7.30 -7.69
C MET A 1 -47.43 7.56 -6.22
N ASP A 2 -46.26 8.00 -5.78
CA ASP A 2 -45.13 8.62 -6.46
C ASP A 2 -43.85 8.37 -5.66
N VAL A 3 -42.75 8.42 -6.42
CA VAL A 3 -41.37 8.40 -5.96
C VAL A 3 -41.08 9.66 -5.15
N LYS A 4 -40.24 9.52 -4.10
CA LYS A 4 -39.29 10.60 -3.76
C LYS A 4 -37.95 10.02 -3.35
N VAL A 5 -36.96 10.39 -4.15
CA VAL A 5 -35.54 10.06 -4.09
C VAL A 5 -34.78 11.31 -3.63
N SER A 6 -33.72 11.07 -2.85
CA SER A 6 -32.49 11.86 -2.65
C SER A 6 -32.31 12.87 -1.50
N GLN A 7 -31.03 12.87 -1.07
CA GLN A 7 -30.23 13.77 -0.21
C GLN A 7 -30.25 13.40 1.29
N ASP A 8 -29.14 13.16 2.00
CA ASP A 8 -27.76 13.60 1.79
C ASP A 8 -26.73 12.65 2.46
N GLU A 9 -25.54 12.67 1.86
CA GLU A 9 -24.34 11.87 2.07
C GLU A 9 -23.58 12.28 3.34
N ARG A 10 -23.53 11.43 4.38
CA ARG A 10 -22.51 11.53 5.44
C ARG A 10 -22.02 10.17 5.89
N ILE A 11 -21.11 9.59 5.10
CA ILE A 11 -20.19 8.59 5.63
C ILE A 11 -19.18 9.35 6.49
N GLU A 12 -19.44 9.39 7.80
CA GLU A 12 -18.55 9.91 8.84
C GLU A 12 -17.09 9.48 8.57
N PRO A 13 -16.14 10.39 8.24
CA PRO A 13 -14.74 10.07 8.44
C PRO A 13 -14.56 10.08 9.95
N ARG A 14 -14.74 8.92 10.59
CA ARG A 14 -14.26 8.68 11.94
C ARG A 14 -12.73 8.78 11.91
N SER A 15 -12.25 10.02 11.91
CA SER A 15 -10.86 10.41 12.12
C SER A 15 -10.55 10.13 13.58
N SER A 16 -10.32 8.85 13.90
CA SER A 16 -9.68 8.49 15.15
C SER A 16 -8.25 9.07 15.13
N PRO A 17 -7.83 9.82 16.16
CA PRO A 17 -6.60 10.63 16.15
C PRO A 17 -5.33 9.79 16.38
N GLY A 18 -5.14 8.75 15.56
CA GLY A 18 -3.95 7.89 15.56
C GLY A 18 -3.74 7.11 14.27
N ARG A 19 -4.50 7.41 13.21
CA ARG A 19 -4.40 6.73 11.91
C ARG A 19 -3.46 7.51 11.00
N SER A 20 -2.38 6.84 10.59
CA SER A 20 -1.41 7.40 9.65
C SER A 20 -2.03 7.36 8.25
N ASP A 21 -2.44 8.50 7.71
CA ASP A 21 -2.92 8.59 6.34
C ASP A 21 -1.74 8.78 5.38
N LEU A 22 -1.65 7.92 4.37
CA LEU A 22 -0.65 8.03 3.32
C LEU A 22 -1.21 8.93 2.22
N SER A 23 -0.64 10.13 2.09
CA SER A 23 -0.99 11.13 1.07
C SER A 23 -2.47 11.57 1.08
N GLY A 24 -3.21 11.29 2.16
CA GLY A 24 -4.67 11.54 2.24
C GLY A 24 -5.54 10.61 1.37
N LEU A 25 -4.93 9.75 0.55
CA LEU A 25 -5.63 8.83 -0.36
C LEU A 25 -5.77 7.42 0.21
N TYR A 26 -4.87 7.03 1.10
CA TYR A 26 -4.85 5.69 1.69
C TYR A 26 -4.84 5.74 3.19
N HIS A 27 -5.75 4.98 3.76
CA HIS A 27 -5.91 4.86 5.17
C HIS A 27 -5.13 3.65 5.70
N LEU A 28 -3.98 3.88 6.34
CA LEU A 28 -3.14 2.79 6.83
C LEU A 28 -3.79 2.11 8.05
N GLY A 29 -3.83 0.79 8.00
CA GLY A 29 -4.35 -0.10 9.02
C GLY A 29 -3.27 -0.96 9.66
N ARG A 30 -3.61 -2.21 9.96
CA ARG A 30 -2.73 -3.16 10.65
C ARG A 30 -1.50 -3.52 9.82
N THR A 31 -0.41 -3.87 10.49
CA THR A 31 0.80 -4.42 9.83
C THR A 31 0.52 -5.86 9.41
N LEU A 32 0.82 -6.18 8.16
CA LEU A 32 0.69 -7.51 7.56
C LEU A 32 2.01 -8.28 7.67
N GLY A 33 3.13 -7.57 7.54
CA GLY A 33 4.46 -8.16 7.62
C GLY A 33 5.51 -7.11 8.00
N ARG A 34 6.57 -7.57 8.66
CA ARG A 34 7.77 -6.78 8.96
C ARG A 34 8.97 -7.53 8.42
N GLY A 35 9.67 -6.91 7.47
CA GLY A 35 10.98 -7.30 7.01
C GLY A 35 12.07 -6.47 7.69
N HIS A 36 13.32 -6.74 7.32
CA HIS A 36 14.49 -6.08 7.90
C HIS A 36 14.55 -4.57 7.56
N PHE A 37 14.23 -4.21 6.32
CA PHE A 37 14.24 -2.82 5.82
C PHE A 37 12.86 -2.32 5.37
N ALA A 38 11.84 -3.17 5.49
CA ALA A 38 10.51 -2.91 4.93
C ALA A 38 9.41 -3.29 5.92
N VAL A 39 8.32 -2.53 5.92
CA VAL A 39 7.11 -2.86 6.69
C VAL A 39 5.93 -2.83 5.73
N VAL A 40 5.16 -3.91 5.71
CA VAL A 40 3.95 -4.03 4.88
C VAL A 40 2.74 -3.80 5.77
N LYS A 41 1.92 -2.81 5.44
CA LYS A 41 0.66 -2.52 6.13
C LYS A 41 -0.52 -2.72 5.20
N LEU A 42 -1.64 -3.17 5.77
CA LEU A 42 -2.93 -3.11 5.12
C LEU A 42 -3.32 -1.65 5.02
N ALA A 43 -3.78 -1.21 3.87
CA ALA A 43 -4.40 0.10 3.73
C ALA A 43 -5.72 -0.01 2.98
N ARG A 44 -6.57 1.00 3.17
CA ARG A 44 -7.82 1.12 2.43
C ARG A 44 -7.79 2.41 1.63
N HIS A 45 -8.02 2.31 0.33
CA HIS A 45 -8.15 3.48 -0.52
C HIS A 45 -9.42 4.24 -0.13
N VAL A 46 -9.31 5.55 0.11
CA VAL A 46 -10.39 6.37 0.67
C VAL A 46 -11.55 6.49 -0.32
N ASN A 47 -11.25 6.72 -1.61
CA ASN A 47 -12.28 6.98 -2.61
C ASN A 47 -12.99 5.71 -3.11
N THR A 48 -12.27 4.59 -3.21
CA THR A 48 -12.84 3.34 -3.76
C THR A 48 -13.21 2.31 -2.70
N GLY A 49 -12.75 2.49 -1.45
CA GLY A 49 -12.92 1.51 -0.39
C GLY A 49 -12.11 0.22 -0.56
N GLN A 50 -11.30 0.11 -1.63
CA GLN A 50 -10.53 -1.08 -1.95
C GLN A 50 -9.40 -1.31 -0.93
N LEU A 51 -9.23 -2.57 -0.51
CA LEU A 51 -8.12 -2.98 0.34
C LEU A 51 -6.85 -3.21 -0.50
N VAL A 52 -5.75 -2.62 -0.04
CA VAL A 52 -4.44 -2.67 -0.70
C VAL A 52 -3.35 -2.99 0.32
N ALA A 53 -2.24 -3.54 -0.15
CA ALA A 53 -1.03 -3.70 0.65
C ALA A 53 -0.09 -2.52 0.37
N VAL A 54 0.43 -1.88 1.42
CA VAL A 54 1.42 -0.80 1.29
C VAL A 54 2.73 -1.28 1.89
N LYS A 55 3.73 -1.51 1.04
CA LYS A 55 5.10 -1.83 1.47
C LYS A 55 5.89 -0.53 1.61
N MET A 56 6.31 -0.23 2.83
CA MET A 56 7.08 0.96 3.20
C MET A 56 8.54 0.54 3.40
N ILE A 57 9.45 1.10 2.64
CA ILE A 57 10.86 0.71 2.63
C ILE A 57 11.69 1.92 3.04
N ASP A 58 12.42 1.79 4.15
CA ASP A 58 13.19 2.90 4.73
C ASP A 58 14.54 3.04 4.01
N LYS A 59 14.70 4.09 3.21
CA LYS A 59 15.92 4.37 2.44
C LYS A 59 17.09 4.72 3.35
N THR A 60 16.82 5.27 4.54
CA THR A 60 17.88 5.68 5.47
C THR A 60 18.61 4.50 6.10
N LYS A 61 17.98 3.32 6.08
CA LYS A 61 18.52 2.08 6.65
C LYS A 61 19.13 1.17 5.60
N LEU A 62 19.06 1.54 4.32
CA LEU A 62 19.60 0.75 3.23
C LEU A 62 21.05 1.19 2.95
N ASP A 63 21.92 0.20 2.82
CA ASP A 63 23.27 0.42 2.30
C ASP A 63 23.21 0.68 0.78
N VAL A 64 24.31 1.16 0.19
CA VAL A 64 24.41 1.49 -1.25
C VAL A 64 24.06 0.26 -2.10
N MET A 65 24.53 -0.92 -1.71
CA MET A 65 24.22 -2.18 -2.38
C MET A 65 22.73 -2.53 -2.28
N ALA A 66 22.15 -2.41 -1.09
CA ALA A 66 20.73 -2.72 -0.86
C ALA A 66 19.80 -1.72 -1.59
N THR A 67 20.22 -0.47 -1.72
CA THR A 67 19.51 0.56 -2.49
C THR A 67 19.52 0.23 -3.97
N SER A 68 20.64 -0.24 -4.52
CA SER A 68 20.73 -0.69 -5.92
C SER A 68 19.80 -1.88 -6.19
N HIS A 69 19.79 -2.87 -5.29
CA HIS A 69 18.88 -4.02 -5.37
C HIS A 69 17.41 -3.59 -5.32
N LEU A 70 17.06 -2.69 -4.41
CA LEU A 70 15.72 -2.14 -4.30
C LEU A 70 15.27 -1.46 -5.60
N LEU A 71 16.12 -0.60 -6.19
CA LEU A 71 15.78 0.09 -7.44
C LEU A 71 15.56 -0.91 -8.58
N GLN A 72 16.35 -1.98 -8.63
CA GLN A 72 16.19 -3.04 -9.60
C GLN A 72 14.89 -3.82 -9.37
N GLU A 73 14.54 -4.15 -8.14
CA GLU A 73 13.28 -4.80 -7.77
C GLU A 73 12.06 -3.96 -8.17
N VAL A 74 12.08 -2.66 -7.82
CA VAL A 74 11.02 -1.72 -8.19
C VAL A 74 10.87 -1.63 -9.72
N ARG A 75 11.99 -1.65 -10.45
CA ARG A 75 11.96 -1.67 -11.91
C ARG A 75 11.30 -2.94 -12.46
N CYS A 76 11.63 -4.11 -11.90
CA CYS A 76 10.98 -5.38 -12.26
C CYS A 76 9.47 -5.34 -11.96
N MET A 77 9.07 -4.86 -10.78
CA MET A 77 7.66 -4.76 -10.39
C MET A 77 6.86 -3.82 -11.30
N ARG A 78 7.47 -2.75 -11.83
CA ARG A 78 6.81 -1.86 -12.81
C ARG A 78 6.59 -2.51 -14.17
N LEU A 79 7.42 -3.48 -14.55
CA LEU A 79 7.39 -4.13 -15.87
C LEU A 79 6.50 -5.37 -15.91
N VAL A 80 6.21 -5.99 -14.76
CA VAL A 80 5.42 -7.21 -14.70
C VAL A 80 3.93 -6.88 -14.51
N GLN A 81 3.14 -7.15 -15.54
CA GLN A 81 1.68 -7.10 -15.49
C GLN A 81 1.14 -8.44 -15.94
N HIS A 82 0.88 -9.34 -14.98
CA HIS A 82 0.39 -10.68 -15.24
C HIS A 82 -0.74 -11.03 -14.26
N PRO A 83 -1.80 -11.75 -14.67
CA PRO A 83 -2.94 -12.08 -13.80
C PRO A 83 -2.59 -12.80 -12.50
N ASN A 84 -1.46 -13.52 -12.48
CA ASN A 84 -0.93 -14.23 -11.30
C ASN A 84 0.19 -13.49 -10.56
N VAL A 85 0.48 -12.24 -10.93
CA VAL A 85 1.50 -11.42 -10.27
C VAL A 85 0.82 -10.25 -9.59
N VAL A 86 1.27 -9.92 -8.38
CA VAL A 86 0.75 -8.80 -7.59
C VAL A 86 0.83 -7.52 -8.41
N ARG A 87 -0.32 -6.88 -8.63
CA ARG A 87 -0.37 -5.64 -9.40
C ARG A 87 0.10 -4.47 -8.55
N LEU A 88 1.11 -3.76 -9.03
CA LEU A 88 1.53 -2.48 -8.47
C LEU A 88 0.56 -1.39 -8.96
N TYR A 89 -0.09 -0.70 -8.04
CA TYR A 89 -1.00 0.41 -8.36
C TYR A 89 -0.24 1.73 -8.42
N GLU A 90 0.55 2.01 -7.39
CA GLU A 90 1.21 3.31 -7.24
C GLU A 90 2.55 3.15 -6.51
N VAL A 91 3.49 4.04 -6.81
CA VAL A 91 4.76 4.19 -6.09
C VAL A 91 4.86 5.63 -5.63
N ILE A 92 4.98 5.82 -4.32
CA ILE A 92 5.22 7.12 -3.72
C ILE A 92 6.67 7.11 -3.23
N ASP A 93 7.51 7.84 -3.95
CA ASP A 93 8.89 8.05 -3.57
C ASP A 93 8.99 9.28 -2.66
N THR A 94 9.47 9.07 -1.44
CA THR A 94 9.89 10.14 -0.54
C THR A 94 11.39 10.07 -0.28
N PRO A 95 12.03 11.17 0.15
CA PRO A 95 13.48 11.20 0.39
C PRO A 95 13.97 10.14 1.37
N THR A 96 13.15 9.79 2.37
CA THR A 96 13.50 8.84 3.43
C THR A 96 12.86 7.47 3.23
N THR A 97 11.77 7.35 2.49
CA THR A 97 10.98 6.13 2.45
C THR A 97 10.32 5.93 1.08
N LEU A 98 10.38 4.71 0.55
CA LEU A 98 9.65 4.31 -0.64
C LEU A 98 8.37 3.59 -0.24
N TYR A 99 7.23 4.02 -0.76
CA TYR A 99 5.93 3.37 -0.54
C TYR A 99 5.44 2.73 -1.83
N LEU A 100 5.23 1.42 -1.81
CA LEU A 100 4.71 0.63 -2.91
C LEU A 100 3.27 0.22 -2.57
N VAL A 101 2.31 0.77 -3.30
CA VAL A 101 0.89 0.44 -3.17
C VAL A 101 0.58 -0.70 -4.13
N MET A 102 0.20 -1.84 -3.57
CA MET A 102 0.03 -3.10 -4.29
C MET A 102 -1.33 -3.72 -4.01
N GLU A 103 -1.73 -4.59 -4.91
CA GLU A 103 -2.93 -5.37 -4.76
C GLU A 103 -2.87 -6.34 -3.56
N GLY A 104 -3.92 -6.33 -2.75
CA GLY A 104 -4.06 -7.17 -1.57
C GLY A 104 -4.76 -8.50 -1.83
N LYS A 105 -4.51 -9.16 -2.97
CA LYS A 105 -4.90 -10.57 -3.10
C LYS A 105 -4.02 -11.33 -2.10
N ASP A 106 -4.62 -12.04 -1.14
CA ASP A 106 -3.91 -12.86 -0.13
C ASP A 106 -3.31 -12.14 1.11
N LEU A 107 -3.90 -11.02 1.55
CA LEU A 107 -3.54 -10.32 2.81
C LEU A 107 -3.64 -11.18 4.10
N CYS A 108 -4.13 -12.41 4.00
CA CYS A 108 -4.27 -13.36 5.11
C CYS A 108 -3.16 -14.43 5.15
N THR A 109 -2.32 -14.57 4.13
CA THR A 109 -1.19 -15.49 4.17
C THR A 109 0.12 -14.71 4.22
N PRO A 110 1.08 -15.07 5.10
CA PRO A 110 2.43 -14.54 5.03
C PRO A 110 3.10 -15.16 3.80
N THR A 111 2.73 -14.70 2.60
CA THR A 111 3.42 -15.10 1.39
C THR A 111 4.83 -14.50 1.43
N PRO A 112 5.88 -15.32 1.26
CA PRO A 112 7.27 -14.87 1.34
C PRO A 112 7.59 -13.81 0.27
N ASN A 113 6.80 -13.76 -0.78
CA ASN A 113 6.91 -12.83 -1.90
C ASN A 113 6.87 -11.36 -1.49
N PHE A 114 6.13 -10.97 -0.44
CA PHE A 114 6.11 -9.55 -0.04
C PHE A 114 7.39 -9.12 0.68
N CYS A 115 8.15 -10.06 1.26
CA CYS A 115 9.36 -9.79 2.05
C CYS A 115 10.67 -10.04 1.28
N SER A 116 10.64 -10.85 0.21
CA SER A 116 11.83 -11.33 -0.52
C SER A 116 11.93 -10.88 -1.98
N PHE A 117 11.11 -9.92 -2.39
CA PHE A 117 11.28 -9.13 -3.61
C PHE A 117 11.47 -7.66 -3.23
#